data_AF-A0A8K0CSI0-F1
#
_entry.id   AF-A0A8K0CSI0-F1
#
_cell.length_a   1.000
_cell.length_b   1.000
_cell.length_c   1.000
_cell.angle_alpha   90.00
_cell.angle_beta   90.00
_cell.angle_gamma   90.00
#
_symmetry.space_group_name_H-M   'P 1'
#
loop_
_entity.id
_entity.type
_entity.pdbx_description
1 polymer ?
#
loop_
_entity_poly.entity_id
_entity_poly.type
_entity_poly.pdbx_seq_one_letter_code
_entity_poly.pdbx_strand_id
1 'polypeptide(L)'
;MMGVCSFFLSKDYDIPHMLSNSNFECPMRKGINYCVYKGFPNATNMPPLIPEGRWKLQAVFMYLNRYIMWSVDWYTSIEYINIFG
;
A
#
# COMPACT_ATOMS: atom_id res chain seq x y z
N MET A 1 16.95 -9.26 2.57
CA MET A 1 16.46 -8.16 1.71
C MET A 1 15.23 -8.68 0.98
N MET A 2 14.03 -8.38 1.46
CA MET A 2 12.78 -8.78 0.78
C MET A 2 12.69 -8.03 -0.55
N GLY A 3 12.53 -8.75 -1.66
CA GLY A 3 12.26 -8.15 -2.96
C GLY A 3 10.86 -7.54 -3.00
N VAL A 4 10.64 -6.58 -3.90
CA VAL A 4 9.33 -5.92 -4.08
C VAL A 4 8.20 -6.93 -4.27
N CYS A 5 8.45 -8.01 -5.00
CA CYS A 5 7.47 -9.09 -5.17
C CYS A 5 7.18 -9.88 -3.88
N SER A 6 8.17 -10.11 -3.01
CA SER A 6 7.90 -10.76 -1.72
C SER A 6 7.10 -9.87 -0.77
N PHE A 7 7.22 -8.54 -0.89
CA PHE A 7 6.37 -7.61 -0.13
C PHE A 7 4.92 -7.66 -0.60
N PHE A 8 4.67 -7.59 -1.92
CA PHE A 8 3.31 -7.62 -2.46
C PHE A 8 2.62 -8.98 -2.32
N LEU A 9 3.38 -10.07 -2.26
CA LEU A 9 2.86 -11.41 -2.00
C LEU A 9 2.82 -11.76 -0.50
N SER A 10 3.24 -10.84 0.38
CA SER A 10 3.19 -11.09 1.82
C SER A 10 1.75 -11.18 2.31
N LYS A 11 1.52 -12.05 3.29
CA LYS A 11 0.23 -12.21 3.97
C LYS A 11 0.17 -11.46 5.30
N ASP A 12 1.25 -10.79 5.67
CA ASP A 12 1.38 -10.04 6.93
C ASP A 12 0.47 -8.80 6.96
N TYR A 13 -0.01 -8.37 5.78
CA TYR A 13 -0.87 -7.21 5.58
C TYR A 13 -1.99 -7.53 4.57
N ASP A 14 -3.00 -6.65 4.49
CA ASP A 14 -4.17 -6.79 3.60
C ASP A 14 -3.86 -6.57 2.10
N ILE A 15 -2.59 -6.67 1.71
CA ILE A 15 -2.10 -6.40 0.35
C ILE A 15 -2.75 -7.32 -0.69
N PRO A 16 -2.89 -8.64 -0.46
CA PRO A 16 -3.56 -9.51 -1.44
C PRO A 16 -5.03 -9.14 -1.66
N HIS A 17 -5.72 -8.65 -0.63
CA HIS A 17 -7.09 -8.14 -0.76
C HIS A 17 -7.13 -6.85 -1.59
N MET A 18 -6.23 -5.91 -1.29
CA MET A 18 -6.10 -4.64 -2.03
C MET A 18 -5.77 -4.85 -3.52
N LEU A 19 -5.01 -5.91 -3.82
CA LEU A 19 -4.60 -6.25 -5.18
C LEU A 19 -5.54 -7.22 -5.91
N SER A 20 -6.57 -7.75 -5.25
CA SER A 20 -7.45 -8.83 -5.79
C SER A 20 -8.10 -8.52 -7.14
N ASN A 21 -8.41 -7.25 -7.42
CA ASN A 21 -8.99 -6.78 -8.70
C ASN A 21 -7.99 -5.95 -9.53
N SER A 22 -6.71 -6.01 -9.19
CA SER A 22 -5.65 -5.26 -9.85
C SER A 22 -4.95 -6.16 -10.86
N ASN A 23 -4.49 -5.62 -11.99
CA ASN A 23 -3.71 -6.39 -12.97
C ASN A 23 -2.23 -6.51 -12.54
N PHE A 24 -2.00 -6.59 -11.24
CA PHE A 24 -0.67 -6.63 -10.65
C PHE A 24 -0.13 -8.05 -10.69
N GLU A 25 0.99 -8.23 -11.40
CA GLU A 25 1.64 -9.52 -11.54
C GLU A 25 3.13 -9.41 -11.20
N CYS A 26 3.66 -10.46 -10.59
CA CYS A 26 5.07 -10.60 -10.29
C CYS A 26 5.68 -11.77 -11.08
N PRO A 27 6.85 -11.58 -11.74
CA PRO A 27 7.64 -10.34 -11.81
C PRO A 27 6.97 -9.26 -12.69
N MET A 28 7.14 -7.98 -12.30
CA MET A 28 6.64 -6.85 -13.09
C MET A 28 7.34 -6.77 -14.46
N ARG A 29 6.56 -6.69 -15.53
CA ARG A 29 7.03 -6.59 -16.91
C ARG A 29 7.01 -5.14 -17.37
N LYS A 30 8.06 -4.71 -18.08
CA LYS A 30 8.13 -3.37 -18.67
C LYS A 30 7.08 -3.21 -19.77
N GLY A 31 6.52 -2.01 -19.90
CA GLY A 31 5.54 -1.67 -20.95
C GLY A 31 4.09 -2.07 -20.64
N ILE A 32 3.83 -2.64 -19.46
CA ILE A 32 2.47 -2.90 -18.98
C ILE A 32 2.00 -1.74 -18.11
N ASN A 33 0.79 -1.25 -18.36
CA ASN A 33 0.11 -0.30 -17.47
C ASN A 33 -0.52 -1.06 -16.31
N TYR A 34 -0.01 -0.83 -15.10
CA TYR A 34 -0.54 -1.43 -13.88
C TYR A 34 -1.58 -0.50 -13.24
N CYS A 35 -2.73 -1.06 -12.86
CA CYS A 35 -3.85 -0.37 -12.23
C CYS A 35 -4.19 -1.06 -10.90
N VAL A 36 -4.28 -0.26 -9.82
CA VAL A 36 -4.70 -0.73 -8.50
C VAL A 36 -6.15 -0.30 -8.27
N TYR A 37 -7.08 -1.26 -8.20
CA TYR A 37 -8.53 -0.99 -8.16
C TYR A 37 -9.12 -0.84 -6.75
N LYS A 38 -8.47 -1.38 -5.72
CA LYS A 38 -8.93 -1.30 -4.32
C LYS A 38 -7.76 -0.96 -3.39
N GLY A 39 -7.28 0.27 -3.49
CA GLY A 39 -6.16 0.78 -2.69
C GLY A 39 -6.47 1.12 -1.23
N PHE A 40 -7.64 0.72 -0.70
CA PHE A 40 -8.02 1.02 0.67
C PHE A 40 -7.92 -0.25 1.53
N PRO A 41 -7.08 -0.27 2.58
CA PRO A 41 -7.05 -1.38 3.52
C PRO A 41 -8.38 -1.43 4.29
N ASN A 42 -8.87 -2.64 4.56
CA ASN A 42 -10.02 -2.78 5.45
C ASN A 42 -9.62 -2.35 6.88
N ALA A 43 -10.43 -1.53 7.53
CA ALA A 43 -10.13 -0.93 8.83
C ALA A 43 -9.81 -1.98 9.92
N THR A 44 -10.32 -3.21 9.77
CA THR A 44 -10.11 -4.32 10.72
C THR A 44 -8.66 -4.75 10.87
N ASN A 45 -7.82 -4.49 9.85
CA ASN A 45 -6.40 -4.84 9.86
C ASN A 45 -5.49 -3.62 10.05
N MET A 46 -6.04 -2.45 10.39
CA MET A 46 -5.22 -1.30 10.76
C MET A 46 -4.60 -1.52 12.16
N PRO A 47 -3.32 -1.17 12.35
CA PRO A 47 -2.71 -1.23 13.67
C PRO A 47 -3.52 -0.38 14.67
N PRO A 48 -3.74 -0.87 15.90
CA PRO A 48 -4.70 -0.30 16.85
C PRO A 48 -4.36 1.10 17.40
N LEU A 49 -3.29 1.73 16.91
CA LEU A 49 -2.71 2.95 17.47
C LEU A 49 -2.15 3.86 16.37
N ILE A 50 -2.98 4.27 15.41
CA ILE A 50 -2.59 5.38 14.53
C ILE A 50 -3.22 6.66 15.10
N PRO A 51 -2.44 7.59 15.68
CA PRO A 51 -2.96 8.83 16.23
C PRO A 51 -3.81 9.60 15.21
N GLU A 52 -4.87 10.26 15.70
CA GLU A 52 -5.61 11.23 14.91
C GLU A 52 -4.69 12.33 14.39
N GLY A 53 -5.03 12.85 13.22
CA GLY A 53 -4.32 13.96 12.61
C GLY A 53 -3.96 13.71 11.16
N ARG A 54 -3.06 14.55 10.65
CA ARG A 54 -2.65 14.56 9.24
C ARG A 54 -1.35 13.79 9.07
N TRP A 55 -1.39 12.79 8.21
CA TRP A 55 -0.27 11.91 7.92
C TRP A 55 0.17 12.07 6.47
N LYS A 56 1.49 12.16 6.27
CA LYS A 56 2.12 12.01 4.97
C LYS A 56 2.79 10.64 4.93
N LEU A 57 2.30 9.77 4.06
CA LEU A 57 2.92 8.48 3.76
C LEU A 57 3.70 8.62 2.46
N GLN A 58 5.00 8.36 2.51
CA GLN A 58 5.83 8.32 1.32
C GLN A 58 6.21 6.87 1.03
N ALA A 59 5.79 6.38 -0.14
CA ALA A 59 6.15 5.05 -0.62
C ALA A 59 7.13 5.20 -1.79
N VAL A 60 8.34 4.65 -1.64
CA VAL A 60 9.39 4.67 -2.66
C VAL A 60 9.71 3.24 -3.08
N PHE A 61 9.58 2.98 -4.38
CA PHE A 61 9.84 1.67 -4.95
C PHE A 61 11.15 1.67 -5.71
N MET A 62 12.07 0.82 -5.26
CA MET A 62 13.43 0.72 -5.78
C MET A 62 13.63 -0.61 -6.50
N TYR A 63 14.29 -0.58 -7.66
CA TYR A 63 14.70 -1.76 -8.41
C TYR A 63 16.20 -2.01 -8.27
N LEU A 64 16.56 -3.26 -7.96
CA LEU A 64 17.93 -3.78 -7.88
C LEU A 64 18.92 -2.76 -7.29
N ASN A 65 18.51 -2.21 -6.14
CA ASN A 65 19.34 -1.47 -5.19
C ASN A 65 19.82 -0.07 -5.56
N ARG A 66 19.47 0.54 -6.73
CA ARG A 66 19.89 1.94 -7.03
C ARG A 66 18.96 2.81 -7.89
N TYR A 67 17.91 2.26 -8.50
CA TYR A 67 17.00 3.05 -9.33
C TYR A 67 15.62 3.15 -8.68
N ILE A 68 15.16 4.39 -8.44
CA ILE A 68 13.78 4.67 -8.05
C ILE A 68 12.91 4.44 -9.29
N MET A 69 12.03 3.43 -9.24
CA MET A 69 11.07 3.17 -10.32
C MET A 69 9.88 4.11 -10.20
N TRP A 70 9.37 4.28 -8.98
CA TRP A 70 8.25 5.16 -8.71
C TRP A 70 8.25 5.59 -7.25
N SER A 71 7.70 6.78 -7.00
CA SER A 71 7.45 7.32 -5.67
C SER A 71 6.05 7.87 -5.62
N VAL A 72 5.33 7.59 -4.54
CA VAL A 72 4.00 8.14 -4.30
C VAL A 72 3.98 8.76 -2.91
N ASP A 73 3.48 9.99 -2.86
CA ASP A 73 3.16 10.69 -1.64
C ASP A 73 1.64 10.61 -1.43
N TRP A 74 1.20 9.97 -0.35
CA TRP A 74 -0.18 9.98 0.10
C TRP A 74 -0.33 10.92 1.29
N TYR A 75 -1.33 11.79 1.21
CA TYR A 75 -1.74 12.66 2.31
C TYR A 75 -3.09 12.15 2.82
N THR A 76 -3.15 11.77 4.09
CA THR A 76 -4.36 11.23 4.71
C THR A 76 -4.65 11.93 6.04
N SER A 77 -5.94 12.05 6.38
CA SER A 77 -6.41 12.54 7.68
C SER A 77 -7.09 11.38 8.40
N ILE A 78 -6.74 11.16 9.65
CA ILE A 78 -7.35 10.14 10.51
C ILE A 78 -8.16 10.86 11.58
N GLU A 79 -9.44 10.57 11.62
CA GLU A 79 -10.42 11.11 12.57
C GLU A 79 -11.23 9.93 13.11
N TYR A 80 -11.25 9.72 14.42
CA TYR A 80 -12.11 8.72 15.06
C TYR A 80 -13.49 9.32 15.30
N ILE A 81 -14.49 8.76 14.67
CA ILE A 81 -15.88 9.13 14.93
C ILE A 81 -16.30 8.43 16.23
N ASN A 82 -16.51 9.21 17.30
CA ASN A 82 -17.15 8.70 18.51
C ASN A 82 -18.63 8.45 18.23
N ILE A 83 -19.04 7.18 18.18
CA ILE A 83 -20.44 6.76 17.93
C ILE A 83 -21.26 6.70 19.24
N PHE A 84 -20.74 7.27 20.33
CA PHE A 84 -21.47 7.40 21.60
C PHE A 84 -21.69 8.87 21.93
N GLY A 85 -22.84 9.39 21.52
CA GLY A 85 -23.42 10.66 21.91
C GLY A 85 -24.93 10.49 22.04
#